data_AF-A0A535YS35-F1
#
_entry.id   AF-A0A535YS35-F1
#
_cell.length_a   1.000
_cell.length_b   1.000
_cell.length_c   1.000
_cell.angle_alpha   90.00
_cell.angle_beta   90.00
_cell.angle_gamma   90.00
#
_symmetry.space_group_name_H-M   'P 1'
#
loop_
_entity.id
_entity.type
_entity.pdbx_description
1 polymer ?
#
loop_
_entity_poly.entity_id
_entity_poly.type
_entity_poly.pdbx_seq_one_letter_code
_entity_poly.pdbx_strand_id
1 'polypeptide(L)'
;MEVSEPQPDEAWQRYGRALIAAMRDVIEEADERHRELLLETADFWLGLGLVMGLRRPDEAVTLLGVMEAHADEHAELLADADDLLANVVR
;
A
#
# COMPACT_ATOMS: atom_id res chain seq x y z
N MET A 1 -0.79 -4.47 -30.87
CA MET A 1 -1.70 -4.81 -29.74
C MET A 1 -1.95 -3.49 -29.04
N GLU A 2 -3.05 -2.82 -29.35
CA GLU A 2 -3.41 -1.59 -28.63
C GLU A 2 -3.74 -1.98 -27.20
N VAL A 3 -2.90 -1.54 -26.26
CA VAL A 3 -3.22 -1.61 -24.84
C VAL A 3 -4.29 -0.54 -24.64
N SER A 4 -5.55 -0.96 -24.60
CA SER A 4 -6.65 -0.07 -24.27
C SER A 4 -6.39 0.46 -22.86
N GLU A 5 -6.26 1.78 -22.72
CA GLU A 5 -6.13 2.38 -21.40
C GLU A 5 -7.35 1.99 -20.54
N PRO A 6 -7.14 1.64 -19.27
CA PRO A 6 -8.23 1.25 -18.39
C PRO A 6 -9.21 2.42 -18.28
N GLN A 7 -10.51 2.12 -18.38
CA GLN A 7 -11.53 3.16 -18.19
C GLN A 7 -11.36 3.81 -16.81
N PRO A 8 -11.69 5.10 -16.65
CA PRO A 8 -11.50 5.84 -15.40
C PRO A 8 -12.07 5.11 -14.17
N ASP A 9 -13.22 4.44 -14.32
CA ASP A 9 -13.86 3.66 -13.26
C ASP A 9 -13.09 2.38 -12.89
N GLU A 10 -12.43 1.75 -13.86
CA GLU A 10 -11.65 0.53 -13.67
C GLU A 10 -10.28 0.85 -13.05
N ALA A 11 -9.64 1.92 -13.52
CA ALA A 11 -8.42 2.46 -12.93
C ALA A 11 -8.64 2.89 -11.48
N TRP A 12 -9.76 3.56 -11.20
CA TRP A 12 -10.15 3.97 -9.85
C TRP A 12 -10.34 2.78 -8.91
N GLN A 13 -11.07 1.76 -9.37
CA GLN A 13 -11.27 0.55 -8.59
C GLN A 13 -9.96 -0.21 -8.33
N ARG A 14 -9.04 -0.23 -9.30
CA ARG A 14 -7.73 -0.87 -9.16
C ARG A 14 -6.87 -0.13 -8.14
N TYR A 15 -6.80 1.18 -8.23
CA TYR A 15 -6.08 2.02 -7.27
C TYR A 15 -6.65 1.88 -5.85
N GLY A 16 -7.98 1.92 -5.69
CA GLY A 16 -8.63 1.73 -4.40
C GLY A 16 -8.32 0.36 -3.79
N ARG A 17 -8.30 -0.72 -4.59
CA ARG A 17 -7.91 -2.06 -4.12
C ARG A 17 -6.44 -2.12 -3.70
N ALA A 18 -5.54 -1.50 -4.45
CA ALA A 18 -4.11 -1.47 -4.12
C ALA A 18 -3.85 -0.73 -2.80
N LEU A 19 -4.53 0.39 -2.56
CA LEU A 19 -4.49 1.13 -1.29
C LEU A 19 -4.97 0.28 -0.11
N ILE A 20 -6.11 -0.39 -0.26
CA ILE A 20 -6.66 -1.24 0.81
C ILE A 20 -5.73 -2.42 1.10
N ALA A 21 -5.14 -3.03 0.07
CA ALA A 21 -4.21 -4.13 0.24
C ALA A 21 -2.96 -3.69 1.01
N ALA A 22 -2.32 -2.59 0.60
CA ALA A 22 -1.15 -2.04 1.29
C ALA A 22 -1.44 -1.72 2.76
N MET A 23 -2.64 -1.23 3.09
CA MET A 23 -3.02 -0.95 4.48
C MET A 23 -3.33 -2.21 5.29
N ARG A 24 -3.88 -3.25 4.67
CA ARG A 24 -4.11 -4.53 5.35
C ARG A 24 -2.79 -5.16 5.76
N ASP A 25 -1.79 -5.14 4.88
CA ASP A 25 -0.50 -5.76 5.14
C ASP A 25 0.18 -5.11 6.38
N VAL A 26 0.13 -3.78 6.50
CA VAL A 26 0.60 -3.04 7.70
C VAL A 26 -0.12 -3.47 8.99
N ILE A 27 -1.42 -3.78 8.93
CA ILE A 27 -2.22 -4.18 10.10
C ILE A 27 -1.96 -5.64 10.49
N GLU A 28 -1.74 -6.52 9.51
CA GLU A 28 -1.41 -7.93 9.74
C GLU A 28 -0.04 -8.08 10.40
N GLU A 29 0.89 -7.18 10.11
CA GLU A 29 2.26 -7.18 10.62
C GLU A 29 2.44 -6.38 11.93
N ALA A 30 1.39 -5.68 12.38
CA ALA A 30 1.42 -4.88 13.59
C ALA A 30 1.50 -5.73 14.88
N ASP A 31 2.51 -5.48 15.72
CA ASP A 31 2.48 -6.00 17.08
C ASP A 31 1.33 -5.38 17.89
N GLU A 32 0.85 -6.11 18.90
CA GLU A 32 -0.31 -5.68 19.69
C GLU A 32 -0.07 -4.37 20.45
N ARG A 33 1.19 -4.01 20.70
CA ARG A 33 1.56 -2.81 21.45
C ARG A 33 1.48 -1.54 20.60
N HIS A 34 1.66 -1.66 19.29
CA HIS A 34 1.63 -0.54 18.34
C HIS A 34 0.40 -0.56 17.42
N ARG A 35 -0.43 -1.61 17.50
CA ARG A 35 -1.65 -1.79 16.68
C ARG A 35 -2.53 -0.55 16.61
N GLU A 36 -2.85 0.10 17.73
CA GLU A 36 -3.68 1.32 17.74
C GLU A 36 -3.03 2.49 16.98
N LEU A 37 -1.74 2.75 17.22
CA LEU A 37 -1.00 3.81 16.53
C LEU A 37 -0.88 3.54 15.02
N LEU A 38 -0.67 2.28 14.65
CA LEU A 38 -0.59 1.87 13.24
C LEU A 38 -1.95 1.99 12.55
N LEU A 39 -3.05 1.68 13.24
CA LEU A 39 -4.41 1.88 12.71
C LEU A 39 -4.73 3.37 12.50
N GLU A 40 -4.40 4.24 13.46
CA GLU A 40 -4.57 5.69 13.29
C GLU A 40 -3.74 6.24 12.13
N THR A 41 -2.50 5.74 11.99
CA THR A 41 -1.61 6.11 10.89
C THR A 41 -2.18 5.63 9.55
N ALA A 42 -2.69 4.39 9.49
CA ALA A 42 -3.31 3.82 8.31
C ALA A 42 -4.58 4.59 7.89
N ASP A 43 -5.45 4.97 8.83
CA ASP A 43 -6.66 5.74 8.55
C ASP A 43 -6.34 7.10 7.92
N PHE A 44 -5.33 7.80 8.46
CA PHE A 44 -4.86 9.05 7.90
C PHE A 44 -4.35 8.90 6.45
N TRP A 45 -3.49 7.91 6.19
CA TRP A 45 -2.93 7.68 4.86
C TRP A 45 -3.98 7.19 3.86
N LEU A 46 -4.94 6.37 4.30
CA LEU A 46 -6.06 5.93 3.48
C LEU A 46 -6.94 7.12 3.07
N GLY A 47 -7.29 7.98 4.03
CA GLY A 47 -8.05 9.21 3.76
C GLY A 47 -7.33 10.12 2.77
N LEU A 48 -6.02 10.31 2.94
CA LEU A 48 -5.20 11.09 2.01
C LEU A 48 -5.17 10.47 0.61
N GLY A 49 -4.94 9.16 0.51
CA GLY A 49 -4.90 8.40 -0.74
C GLY A 49 -6.21 8.49 -1.53
N LEU A 50 -7.34 8.41 -0.85
CA LEU A 50 -8.68 8.57 -1.45
C LEU A 50 -8.91 9.99 -1.96
N VAL A 51 -8.54 11.01 -1.17
CA VAL A 51 -8.68 12.42 -1.57
C VAL A 51 -7.79 12.75 -2.78
N MET A 52 -6.56 12.24 -2.82
CA MET A 52 -5.68 12.37 -3.98
C MET A 52 -6.29 11.72 -5.21
N GLY A 53 -6.77 10.48 -5.05
CA GLY A 53 -7.48 9.73 -6.06
C GLY A 53 -8.66 10.46 -6.71
N LEU A 54 -9.51 11.08 -5.90
CA LEU A 54 -10.70 11.81 -6.35
C LEU A 54 -10.36 13.15 -7.01
N ARG A 55 -9.30 13.82 -6.56
CA ARG A 55 -8.96 15.19 -7.01
C ARG A 55 -7.91 15.22 -8.12
N ARG A 56 -7.09 14.18 -8.22
CA ARG A 56 -5.92 14.10 -9.11
C ARG A 56 -5.76 12.67 -9.66
N PRO A 57 -6.69 12.22 -10.51
CA PRO A 57 -6.72 10.83 -10.98
C PRO A 57 -5.45 10.42 -11.75
N ASP A 58 -4.87 11.32 -12.55
CA ASP A 58 -3.64 11.02 -13.32
C ASP A 58 -2.42 10.79 -12.40
N GLU A 59 -2.31 11.58 -11.31
CA GLU A 59 -1.27 11.40 -10.29
C GLU A 59 -1.49 10.11 -9.49
N ALA A 60 -2.75 9.73 -9.23
CA ALA A 60 -3.10 8.47 -8.57
C ALA A 60 -2.75 7.24 -9.43
N VAL A 61 -2.92 7.32 -10.76
CA VAL A 61 -2.49 6.26 -11.69
C VAL A 61 -0.97 6.12 -11.70
N THR A 62 -0.24 7.25 -11.64
CA THR A 62 1.22 7.21 -11.51
C THR A 62 1.65 6.56 -10.19
N LEU A 63 1.00 6.93 -9.09
CA LEU A 63 1.26 6.33 -7.77
C LEU A 63 0.91 4.84 -7.74
N LEU A 64 -0.17 4.41 -8.39
CA LEU A 64 -0.52 3.00 -8.55
C LEU A 64 0.62 2.23 -9.23
N GLY A 65 1.19 2.76 -10.30
CA GLY A 65 2.32 2.14 -10.99
C GLY A 65 3.55 1.95 -10.09
N VAL A 66 3.82 2.93 -9.22
CA VAL A 66 4.88 2.83 -8.20
C VAL A 66 4.54 1.74 -7.17
N MET A 67 3.33 1.75 -6.62
CA MET A 67 2.91 0.75 -5.63
C MET A 67 2.99 -0.68 -6.17
N GLU A 68 2.58 -0.90 -7.43
CA GLU A 68 2.63 -2.21 -8.06
C GLU A 68 4.07 -2.64 -8.38
N ALA A 69 4.94 -1.72 -8.79
CA ALA A 69 6.34 -2.02 -9.09
C ALA A 69 7.14 -2.44 -7.85
N HIS A 70 6.79 -1.90 -6.68
CA HIS A 70 7.49 -2.17 -5.42
C HIS A 70 6.80 -3.23 -4.55
N ALA A 71 5.76 -3.90 -5.04
CA ALA A 71 5.06 -4.93 -4.27
C ALA A 71 5.98 -6.10 -3.88
N ASP A 72 6.85 -6.54 -4.80
CA ASP A 72 7.82 -7.61 -4.55
C ASP A 72 8.94 -7.15 -3.61
N GLU A 73 9.43 -5.91 -3.78
CA GLU A 73 10.45 -5.32 -2.90
C GLU A 73 9.95 -5.17 -1.45
N HIS A 74 8.65 -4.92 -1.25
CA HIS A 74 8.04 -4.88 0.08
C HIS A 74 8.11 -6.25 0.76
N ALA A 75 7.85 -7.33 0.03
CA ALA A 75 7.94 -8.69 0.57
C ALA A 75 9.40 -9.05 0.94
N GLU A 76 10.38 -8.62 0.15
CA GLU A 76 11.80 -8.78 0.47
C GLU A 76 12.20 -7.99 1.73
N LEU A 77 11.73 -6.75 1.86
CA LEU A 77 12.01 -5.91 3.03
C LEU A 77 11.49 -6.52 4.34
N LEU A 78 10.32 -7.18 4.27
CA LEU A 78 9.74 -7.88 5.41
C LEU A 78 10.55 -9.11 5.80
N ALA A 79 10.98 -9.90 4.83
CA ALA A 79 11.85 -11.04 5.07
C ALA A 79 13.18 -10.60 5.72
N ASP A 80 13.78 -9.52 5.22
CA ASP A 80 15.00 -8.94 5.80
C ASP A 80 14.79 -8.43 7.24
N ALA A 81 13.63 -7.82 7.53
CA ALA A 81 13.29 -7.35 8.87
C ALA A 81 13.10 -8.51 9.86
N ASP A 82 12.40 -9.56 9.45
CA ASP A 82 12.22 -10.78 10.24
C ASP A 82 13.57 -11.46 10.55
N ASP A 83 14.44 -11.58 9.53
CA ASP A 83 15.79 -12.12 9.70
C ASP A 83 16.62 -11.25 10.66
N LEU A 84 16.54 -9.92 10.57
CA LEU A 84 17.22 -9.02 11.48
C LEU A 84 16.73 -9.20 12.92
N LEU A 85 15.41 -9.23 13.14
CA LEU A 85 14.83 -9.40 14.47
C LEU A 85 15.17 -10.77 15.07
N ALA A 86 15.17 -11.83 14.27
CA ALA A 86 15.59 -13.16 14.70
C ALA A 86 17.07 -13.22 15.10
N ASN A 87 17.93 -12.42 14.46
CA ASN A 87 19.36 -12.36 14.74
C ASN A 87 19.75 -11.39 15.87
N VAL A 88 18.94 -10.36 16.15
CA VAL A 88 19.16 -9.39 17.24
C VAL A 88 18.72 -9.93 18.61
N VAL A 89 17.81 -10.91 18.66
CA VAL A 89 17.25 -11.50 19.90
C VAL A 89 18.00 -12.77 20.36
N ARG A 90 19.20 -13.04 19.81
CA ARG A 90 20.11 -14.10 20.30
C ARG A 90 21.06 -13.61 21.40
#